data_AF-A0A1B5KZA7-F1
#
_entry.id   AF-A0A1B5KZA7-F1
#
_cell.length_a   1.000
_cell.length_b   1.000
_cell.length_c   1.000
_cell.angle_alpha   90.00
_cell.angle_beta   90.00
_cell.angle_gamma   90.00
#
_symmetry.space_group_name_H-M   'P 1'
#
loop_
_entity.id
_entity.type
_entity.pdbx_description
1 polymer ?
#
loop_
_entity_poly.entity_id
_entity_poly.type
_entity_poly.pdbx_seq_one_letter_code
_entity_poly.pdbx_strand_id
1 'polypeptide(L)'
;MCHPTCDDINSPRRIWIEIDSQILNALFCVTGFGLAPWRFRDLYFVLQYRLCKREIALRRLAAIHRSWFRLPGSNELPPNLGPNNVEEQEFQSVFPSAIPFPETKLPEAPLTGMRAPETKVWKLDLVIWLMVANTFFQCVLSGFMWGMNRYDRPSWSTGLFVALGCIVAGVGGFIMFLEGKTVKGIEGVPVSQMDMERLASDREQGIWHFNNIHDKKVEEKGRKGAE
;
A
#
# COMPACT_ATOMS: atom_id res chain seq x y z
N MET A 1 -25.03 -32.59 -7.86
CA MET A 1 -25.18 -31.62 -6.73
C MET A 1 -26.48 -30.79 -6.76
N CYS A 2 -27.41 -31.04 -7.68
CA CYS A 2 -28.70 -30.33 -7.76
C CYS A 2 -29.86 -31.30 -7.58
N HIS A 3 -30.19 -31.62 -6.32
CA HIS A 3 -31.42 -32.32 -5.98
C HIS A 3 -32.11 -31.54 -4.85
N PRO A 4 -33.44 -31.29 -4.94
CA PRO A 4 -34.33 -31.62 -6.06
C PRO A 4 -34.19 -30.67 -7.26
N THR A 5 -33.75 -29.41 -7.07
CA THR A 5 -33.37 -28.48 -8.15
C THR A 5 -32.08 -27.74 -7.80
N CYS A 6 -31.43 -27.09 -8.77
CA CYS A 6 -30.21 -26.31 -8.51
C CYS A 6 -30.47 -25.04 -7.68
N ASP A 7 -31.71 -24.56 -7.68
CA ASP A 7 -32.14 -23.38 -6.95
C ASP A 7 -32.84 -23.71 -5.63
N ASP A 8 -32.95 -25.00 -5.30
CA ASP A 8 -33.47 -25.40 -4.01
C ASP A 8 -32.52 -24.93 -2.89
N ILE A 9 -33.09 -24.32 -1.85
CA ILE A 9 -32.34 -23.81 -0.71
C ILE A 9 -31.60 -24.92 0.05
N ASN A 10 -32.13 -26.15 0.04
CA ASN A 10 -31.50 -27.31 0.65
C ASN A 10 -30.64 -28.09 -0.35
N SER A 11 -30.49 -27.63 -1.59
CA SER A 11 -29.58 -28.27 -2.54
C SER A 11 -28.13 -28.27 -2.02
N PRO A 12 -27.37 -29.36 -2.22
CA PRO A 12 -25.96 -29.41 -1.87
C PRO A 12 -25.17 -28.23 -2.46
N ARG A 13 -25.50 -27.81 -3.69
CA ARG A 13 -24.89 -26.64 -4.35
C ARG A 13 -25.01 -25.37 -3.51
N ARG A 14 -26.22 -25.00 -3.08
CA ARG A 14 -26.41 -23.75 -2.34
C ARG A 14 -25.82 -23.82 -0.93
N ILE A 15 -25.73 -25.02 -0.33
CA ILE A 15 -25.04 -25.21 0.96
C ILE A 15 -23.54 -24.94 0.82
N TRP A 16 -22.90 -25.49 -0.22
CA TRP A 16 -21.48 -25.21 -0.51
C TRP A 16 -21.23 -23.73 -0.78
N ILE A 17 -22.09 -23.07 -1.57
CA ILE A 17 -21.98 -21.62 -1.81
C ILE A 17 -22.06 -20.82 -0.51
N GLU A 18 -22.91 -21.21 0.44
CA GLU A 18 -22.97 -20.55 1.75
C GLU A 18 -21.67 -20.76 2.54
N ILE A 19 -21.15 -21.99 2.59
CA ILE A 19 -19.88 -22.28 3.29
C ILE A 19 -18.74 -21.44 2.70
N ASP A 20 -18.60 -21.45 1.37
CA ASP A 20 -17.57 -20.68 0.67
C ASP A 20 -17.73 -19.18 0.93
N SER A 21 -18.97 -18.67 0.91
CA SER A 21 -19.26 -17.27 1.22
C SER A 21 -18.87 -16.92 2.66
N GLN A 22 -19.10 -17.81 3.62
CA GLN A 22 -18.74 -17.59 5.04
C GLN A 22 -17.22 -17.58 5.22
N ILE A 23 -16.51 -18.49 4.54
CA ILE A 23 -15.03 -18.53 4.54
C ILE A 23 -14.48 -17.24 3.92
N LEU A 24 -14.99 -16.82 2.76
CA LEU A 24 -14.55 -15.59 2.09
C LEU A 24 -14.81 -14.35 2.95
N ASN A 25 -15.98 -14.26 3.58
CA ASN A 25 -16.28 -13.16 4.50
C ASN A 25 -15.36 -13.16 5.72
N ALA A 26 -15.06 -14.32 6.30
CA ALA A 26 -14.10 -14.41 7.40
C ALA A 26 -12.71 -13.91 6.98
N LEU A 27 -12.20 -14.32 5.82
CA LEU A 27 -10.91 -13.87 5.30
C LEU A 27 -10.87 -12.35 5.07
N PHE A 28 -11.92 -11.79 4.47
CA PHE A 28 -12.00 -10.34 4.29
C PHE A 28 -12.18 -9.57 5.62
N CYS A 29 -12.95 -10.11 6.57
CA CYS A 29 -13.10 -9.52 7.89
C CYS A 29 -11.80 -9.54 8.70
N VAL A 30 -11.00 -10.62 8.63
CA VAL A 30 -9.70 -10.69 9.33
C VAL A 30 -8.79 -9.57 8.86
N THR A 31 -8.70 -9.34 7.55
CA THR A 31 -7.88 -8.23 7.01
C THR A 31 -8.51 -6.87 7.27
N GLY A 32 -9.84 -6.75 7.18
CA GLY A 32 -10.59 -5.51 7.39
C GLY A 32 -10.57 -5.01 8.83
N PHE A 33 -10.80 -5.89 9.80
CA PHE A 33 -10.80 -5.60 11.24
C PHE A 33 -9.40 -5.65 11.84
N GLY A 34 -8.57 -6.59 11.38
CA GLY A 34 -7.16 -6.66 11.78
C GLY A 34 -6.47 -5.33 11.51
N LEU A 35 -6.64 -4.73 10.33
CA LEU A 35 -6.02 -3.46 9.99
C LEU A 35 -6.81 -2.22 10.46
N ALA A 36 -7.99 -2.39 11.07
CA ALA A 36 -8.85 -1.28 11.47
C ALA A 36 -8.17 -0.28 12.43
N PRO A 37 -7.44 -0.71 13.50
CA PRO A 37 -6.81 0.23 14.42
C PRO A 37 -5.87 1.21 13.72
N TRP A 38 -5.09 0.73 12.75
CA TRP A 38 -4.19 1.56 11.95
C TRP A 38 -4.94 2.49 11.00
N ARG A 39 -5.99 2.01 10.33
CA ARG A 39 -6.84 2.82 9.43
C ARG A 39 -7.52 3.97 10.18
N PHE A 40 -8.06 3.71 11.37
CA PHE A 40 -8.71 4.74 12.19
C PHE A 40 -7.71 5.70 12.85
N ARG A 41 -6.51 5.23 13.21
CA ARG A 41 -5.40 6.13 13.61
C ARG A 41 -5.05 7.10 12.49
N ASP A 42 -4.93 6.60 11.26
CA ASP A 42 -4.61 7.43 10.10
C ASP A 42 -5.74 8.42 9.80
N LEU A 43 -7.00 7.97 9.88
CA LEU A 43 -8.18 8.84 9.78
C LEU A 43 -8.17 9.94 10.85
N TYR A 44 -7.83 9.60 12.10
CA TYR A 44 -7.73 10.57 13.18
C TYR A 44 -6.73 11.68 12.85
N PHE A 45 -5.56 11.34 12.30
CA PHE A 45 -4.58 12.35 11.88
C PHE A 45 -5.07 13.17 10.68
N VAL A 46 -5.77 12.58 9.71
CA VAL A 46 -6.39 13.33 8.60
C VAL A 46 -7.42 14.33 9.14
N LEU A 47 -8.29 13.89 10.06
CA LEU A 47 -9.31 14.75 10.67
C LEU A 47 -8.66 15.87 11.49
N GLN A 48 -7.61 15.58 12.26
CA GLN A 48 -6.84 16.63 12.97
C GLN A 48 -6.22 17.64 12.01
N TYR A 49 -5.69 17.19 10.87
CA TYR A 49 -5.14 18.08 9.87
C TYR A 49 -6.24 18.93 9.20
N ARG A 50 -7.37 18.33 8.81
CA ARG A 50 -8.44 19.01 8.07
C ARG A 50 -9.31 19.91 8.95
N LEU A 51 -9.68 19.46 10.14
CA LEU A 51 -10.58 20.19 11.05
C LEU A 51 -9.81 21.13 11.98
N CYS A 52 -8.72 20.65 12.57
CA CYS A 52 -7.95 21.43 13.55
C CYS A 52 -6.75 22.17 12.94
N LYS A 53 -6.51 22.05 11.61
CA LYS A 53 -5.37 22.64 10.89
C LYS A 53 -4.01 22.35 11.52
N ARG A 54 -3.87 21.19 12.17
CA ARG A 54 -2.62 20.79 12.83
C ARG A 54 -1.67 20.16 11.82
N GLU A 55 -0.66 20.92 11.38
CA GLU A 55 0.34 20.44 10.42
C GLU A 55 1.16 19.24 10.92
N ILE A 56 1.36 19.14 12.24
CA ILE A 56 2.07 18.01 12.83
C ILE A 56 1.37 16.66 12.57
N ALA A 57 0.05 16.65 12.38
CA ALA A 57 -0.70 15.44 12.05
C ALA A 57 -0.39 15.00 10.60
N LEU A 58 -0.27 15.93 9.66
CA LEU A 58 0.16 15.65 8.29
C LEU A 58 1.60 15.14 8.26
N ARG A 59 2.50 15.75 9.04
CA ARG A 59 3.90 15.30 9.18
C ARG A 59 4.00 13.87 9.73
N ARG A 60 3.10 13.47 10.64
CA ARG A 60 2.99 12.09 11.13
C ARG A 60 2.49 11.13 10.06
N LEU A 61 1.50 11.53 9.27
CA LEU A 61 1.02 10.71 8.15
C LEU A 61 2.12 10.51 7.10
N ALA A 62 2.92 11.54 6.82
CA ALA A 62 4.06 11.41 5.93
C ALA A 62 5.14 10.44 6.44
N ALA A 63 5.38 10.41 7.76
CA ALA A 63 6.26 9.42 8.38
C ALA A 63 5.74 7.98 8.22
N ILE A 64 4.41 7.80 8.31
CA ILE A 64 3.76 6.48 8.16
C ILE A 64 3.78 6.03 6.70
N HIS A 65 3.43 6.93 5.77
CA HIS A 65 3.28 6.68 4.33
C HIS A 65 4.54 7.05 3.53
N ARG A 66 5.72 7.03 4.16
CA ARG A 66 7.00 7.45 3.58
C ARG A 66 7.43 6.71 2.31
N SER A 67 6.84 5.55 2.03
CA SER A 67 7.18 4.75 0.84
C SER A 67 6.63 5.35 -0.46
N TRP A 68 5.60 6.19 -0.39
CA TRP A 68 4.91 6.73 -1.57
C TRP A 68 4.48 8.20 -1.43
N PHE A 69 4.31 8.70 -0.20
CA PHE A 69 3.86 10.07 0.06
C PHE A 69 5.04 11.00 0.37
N ARG A 70 5.03 12.19 -0.22
CA ARG A 70 6.01 13.27 -0.02
C ARG A 70 5.30 14.54 0.43
N LEU A 71 5.82 15.19 1.47
CA LEU A 71 5.24 16.41 2.04
C LEU A 71 5.37 17.59 1.07
N PRO A 72 4.48 18.60 1.15
CA PRO A 72 4.68 19.85 0.44
C PRO A 72 6.04 20.48 0.79
N GLY A 73 6.77 20.92 -0.23
CA GLY A 73 8.14 21.47 -0.06
C GLY A 73 9.23 20.42 0.21
N SER A 74 8.93 19.12 0.23
CA SER A 74 9.97 18.10 0.45
C SER A 74 10.98 17.99 -0.71
N ASN A 75 10.65 18.53 -1.87
CA ASN A 75 11.52 18.63 -3.05
C ASN A 75 12.65 19.66 -2.89
N GLU A 76 12.46 20.67 -2.03
CA GLU A 76 13.45 21.73 -1.77
C GLU A 76 14.49 21.32 -0.73
N LEU A 77 14.25 20.20 -0.04
CA LEU A 77 15.17 19.67 0.97
C LEU A 77 16.48 19.21 0.32
N PRO A 78 17.64 19.44 0.98
CA PRO A 78 18.93 19.00 0.48
C PRO A 78 18.94 17.50 0.16
N PRO A 79 19.57 17.09 -0.96
CA PRO A 79 19.67 15.68 -1.34
C PRO A 79 20.37 14.80 -0.29
N ASN A 80 21.33 15.36 0.44
CA ASN A 80 22.12 14.60 1.43
C ASN A 80 21.40 14.42 2.78
N LEU A 81 20.22 15.03 2.96
CA LEU A 81 19.48 14.97 4.22
C LEU A 81 18.81 13.59 4.37
N GLY A 82 19.26 12.81 5.33
CA GLY A 82 18.67 11.52 5.69
C GLY A 82 18.37 11.46 7.18
N PRO A 83 17.70 10.40 7.67
CA PRO A 83 17.32 10.26 9.09
C PRO A 83 18.50 10.38 10.07
N ASN A 84 19.73 10.10 9.63
CA ASN A 84 20.94 10.18 10.46
C ASN A 84 21.50 11.61 10.59
N ASN A 85 21.13 12.53 9.69
CA ASN A 85 21.70 13.88 9.59
C ASN A 85 20.65 14.97 9.87
N VAL A 86 19.47 14.61 10.41
CA VAL A 86 18.35 15.56 10.65
C VAL A 86 18.58 16.45 11.89
N GLU A 87 19.49 16.06 12.78
CA GLU A 87 19.78 16.77 14.03
C GLU A 87 20.64 18.03 13.84
N GLU A 88 21.17 18.29 12.63
CA GLU A 88 21.80 19.56 12.30
C GLU A 88 20.74 20.67 12.36
N GLN A 89 20.78 21.44 13.46
CA GLN A 89 19.80 22.45 13.88
C GLN A 89 19.44 23.49 12.79
N GLU A 90 20.29 23.66 11.77
CA GLU A 90 20.07 24.58 10.66
C GLU A 90 18.86 24.17 9.79
N PHE A 91 18.67 22.87 9.47
CA PHE A 91 17.63 22.45 8.52
C PHE A 91 16.21 22.49 9.09
N GLN A 92 16.06 22.27 10.40
CA GLN A 92 14.76 22.30 11.08
C GLN A 92 14.16 23.71 11.12
N SER A 93 15.03 24.74 11.18
CA SER A 93 14.61 26.14 11.21
C SER A 93 14.12 26.66 9.86
N VAL A 94 14.62 26.09 8.75
CA VAL A 94 14.32 26.56 7.39
C VAL A 94 13.08 25.87 6.80
N PHE A 95 12.88 24.57 7.06
CA PHE A 95 11.77 23.80 6.46
C PHE A 95 10.98 22.92 7.44
N PRO A 96 10.41 23.49 8.53
CA PRO A 96 9.76 22.69 9.57
C PRO A 96 8.54 21.91 9.07
N SER A 97 7.84 22.38 8.03
CA SER A 97 6.64 21.73 7.47
C SER A 97 6.96 20.60 6.47
N ALA A 98 8.15 20.60 5.86
CA ALA A 98 8.56 19.63 4.84
C ALA A 98 9.16 18.35 5.44
N ILE A 99 9.51 18.36 6.73
CA ILE A 99 10.14 17.24 7.43
C ILE A 99 9.08 16.41 8.17
N PRO A 100 8.97 15.09 7.98
CA PRO A 100 8.02 14.23 8.69
C PRO A 100 8.32 14.16 10.20
N PHE A 101 7.32 13.77 10.98
CA PHE A 101 7.43 13.64 12.44
C PHE A 101 7.08 12.21 12.87
N PRO A 102 7.90 11.53 13.69
CA PRO A 102 9.21 11.94 14.20
C PRO A 102 10.27 11.96 13.08
N GLU A 103 11.31 12.76 13.29
CA GLU A 103 12.40 13.00 12.32
C GLU A 103 13.17 11.73 11.97
N THR A 104 13.24 10.77 12.90
CA THR A 104 13.83 9.44 12.69
C THR A 104 13.15 8.64 11.56
N LYS A 105 11.94 9.04 11.13
CA LYS A 105 11.20 8.41 10.03
C LYS A 105 11.32 9.17 8.70
N LEU A 106 12.26 10.10 8.58
CA LEU A 106 12.58 10.73 7.30
C LEU A 106 12.91 9.66 6.23
N PRO A 107 12.50 9.85 4.97
CA PRO A 107 13.02 9.05 3.86
C PRO A 107 14.55 9.11 3.81
N GLU A 108 15.18 8.02 3.37
CA GLU A 108 16.62 8.01 3.13
C GLU A 108 17.00 9.04 2.06
N ALA A 109 18.26 9.47 2.07
CA ALA A 109 18.78 10.36 1.05
C ALA A 109 18.63 9.69 -0.33
N PRO A 110 18.07 10.38 -1.35
CA PRO A 110 17.92 9.83 -2.69
C PRO A 110 19.28 9.43 -3.27
N LEU A 111 19.38 8.22 -3.82
CA LEU A 111 20.60 7.70 -4.44
C LEU A 111 20.94 8.41 -5.74
N THR A 112 19.92 8.93 -6.41
CA THR A 112 20.07 9.74 -7.63
C THR A 112 20.48 11.18 -7.34
N GLY A 113 20.49 11.60 -6.07
CA GLY A 113 20.69 12.99 -5.68
C GLY A 113 19.48 13.91 -5.99
N MET A 114 18.38 13.38 -6.51
CA MET A 114 17.15 14.13 -6.75
C MET A 114 16.00 13.61 -5.88
N ARG A 115 15.30 14.52 -5.19
CA ARG A 115 14.11 14.17 -4.40
C ARG A 115 12.87 14.08 -5.29
N ALA A 116 11.95 13.18 -4.93
CA ALA A 116 10.68 13.10 -5.60
C ALA A 116 9.85 14.38 -5.36
N PRO A 117 9.03 14.80 -6.34
CA PRO A 117 8.14 15.94 -6.18
C PRO A 117 7.12 15.68 -5.06
N GLU A 118 6.58 16.77 -4.53
CA GLU A 118 5.54 16.71 -3.50
C GLU A 118 4.31 15.93 -3.99
N THR A 119 3.77 15.08 -3.10
CA THR A 119 2.54 14.35 -3.40
C THR A 119 1.35 15.23 -3.04
N LYS A 120 0.39 15.34 -3.96
CA LYS A 120 -0.84 16.10 -3.68
C LYS A 120 -1.57 15.51 -2.47
N VAL A 121 -1.77 16.32 -1.43
CA VAL A 121 -2.34 15.89 -0.13
C VAL A 121 -3.72 15.23 -0.26
N TRP A 122 -4.53 15.61 -1.25
CA TRP A 122 -5.84 14.98 -1.46
C TRP A 122 -5.74 13.48 -1.80
N LYS A 123 -4.64 13.01 -2.40
CA LYS A 123 -4.44 11.58 -2.69
C LYS A 123 -4.29 10.78 -1.40
N LEU A 124 -3.59 11.34 -0.42
CA LEU A 124 -3.46 10.77 0.93
C LEU A 124 -4.82 10.66 1.60
N ASP A 125 -5.60 11.74 1.59
CA ASP A 125 -6.95 11.72 2.16
C ASP A 125 -7.83 10.68 1.48
N LEU A 126 -7.81 10.63 0.15
CA LEU A 126 -8.60 9.68 -0.62
C LEU A 126 -8.22 8.24 -0.26
N VAL A 127 -6.93 7.91 -0.22
CA VAL A 127 -6.47 6.55 0.15
C VAL A 127 -6.93 6.19 1.57
N ILE A 128 -6.80 7.10 2.53
CA ILE A 128 -7.22 6.84 3.92
C ILE A 128 -8.74 6.64 4.00
N TRP A 129 -9.53 7.47 3.32
CA TRP A 129 -10.98 7.31 3.26
C TRP A 129 -11.39 5.99 2.58
N LEU A 130 -10.73 5.59 1.49
CA LEU A 130 -10.99 4.31 0.82
C LEU A 130 -10.67 3.12 1.73
N MET A 131 -9.60 3.20 2.52
CA MET A 131 -9.24 2.13 3.47
C MET A 131 -10.24 2.04 4.64
N VAL A 132 -10.73 3.17 5.14
CA VAL A 132 -11.80 3.20 6.16
C VAL A 132 -13.11 2.69 5.59
N ALA A 133 -13.49 3.10 4.38
CA ALA A 133 -14.67 2.60 3.68
C ALA A 133 -14.60 1.09 3.48
N ASN A 134 -13.42 0.54 3.17
CA ASN A 134 -13.22 -0.90 3.10
C ASN A 134 -13.57 -1.58 4.44
N THR A 135 -13.05 -1.08 5.57
CA THR A 135 -13.42 -1.62 6.90
C THR A 135 -14.92 -1.49 7.18
N PHE A 136 -15.53 -0.37 6.82
CA PHE A 136 -16.97 -0.16 6.97
C PHE A 136 -17.80 -1.18 6.16
N PHE A 137 -17.44 -1.41 4.90
CA PHE A 137 -18.12 -2.44 4.09
C PHE A 137 -17.94 -3.85 4.65
N GLN A 138 -16.78 -4.16 5.24
CA GLN A 138 -16.60 -5.43 5.97
C GLN A 138 -17.48 -5.52 7.21
N CYS A 139 -17.66 -4.44 7.98
CA CYS A 139 -18.62 -4.41 9.10
C CYS A 139 -20.03 -4.73 8.61
N VAL A 140 -20.47 -4.07 7.54
CA VAL A 140 -21.82 -4.27 6.96
C VAL A 140 -21.98 -5.69 6.43
N LEU A 141 -21.00 -6.21 5.69
CA LEU A 141 -21.00 -7.56 5.17
C LEU A 141 -21.08 -8.60 6.30
N SER A 142 -20.24 -8.44 7.34
CA SER A 142 -20.26 -9.32 8.52
C SER A 142 -21.59 -9.28 9.26
N GLY A 143 -22.22 -8.09 9.36
CA GLY A 143 -23.55 -7.93 9.93
C GLY A 143 -24.61 -8.73 9.17
N PHE A 144 -24.60 -8.70 7.83
CA PHE A 144 -25.52 -9.50 7.03
C PHE A 144 -25.20 -11.01 7.07
N MET A 145 -23.94 -11.38 7.17
CA MET A 145 -23.50 -12.77 7.11
C MET A 145 -23.61 -13.53 8.43
N TRP A 146 -23.40 -12.84 9.56
CA TRP A 146 -23.47 -13.44 10.89
C TRP A 146 -24.75 -13.05 11.63
N GLY A 147 -25.37 -11.93 11.28
CA GLY A 147 -26.60 -11.46 11.92
C GLY A 147 -27.89 -12.00 11.31
N MET A 148 -27.86 -12.55 10.09
CA MET A 148 -29.06 -13.06 9.42
C MET A 148 -28.92 -14.52 9.00
N ASN A 149 -30.05 -15.22 9.09
CA ASN A 149 -30.19 -16.58 8.59
C ASN A 149 -30.17 -16.59 7.06
N ARG A 150 -29.72 -17.72 6.53
CA ARG A 150 -29.63 -17.99 5.08
C ARG A 150 -30.94 -17.82 4.32
N TYR A 151 -32.08 -17.99 5.00
CA TYR A 151 -33.41 -17.87 4.42
C TYR A 151 -33.85 -16.42 4.22
N ASP A 152 -33.41 -15.52 5.10
CA ASP A 152 -33.85 -14.12 5.14
C ASP A 152 -32.81 -13.16 4.53
N ARG A 153 -31.64 -13.68 4.14
CA ARG A 153 -30.56 -12.87 3.57
C ARG A 153 -30.88 -12.45 2.14
N PRO A 154 -30.85 -11.14 1.82
CA PRO A 154 -31.00 -10.69 0.45
C PRO A 154 -29.86 -11.26 -0.42
N SER A 155 -30.21 -11.91 -1.53
CA SER A 155 -29.24 -12.56 -2.42
C SER A 155 -28.20 -11.62 -3.03
N TRP A 156 -28.50 -10.32 -3.10
CA TRP A 156 -27.61 -9.29 -3.63
C TRP A 156 -26.58 -8.78 -2.62
N SER A 157 -26.85 -8.88 -1.31
CA SER A 157 -26.09 -8.13 -0.30
C SER A 157 -24.64 -8.60 -0.21
N THR A 158 -24.41 -9.91 -0.14
CA THR A 158 -23.07 -10.50 -0.08
C THR A 158 -22.23 -10.13 -1.29
N GLY A 159 -22.77 -10.29 -2.49
CA GLY A 159 -22.06 -9.95 -3.73
C GLY A 159 -21.73 -8.46 -3.83
N LEU A 160 -22.67 -7.60 -3.48
CA LEU A 160 -22.48 -6.14 -3.55
C LEU A 160 -21.37 -5.67 -2.62
N PHE A 161 -21.42 -6.03 -1.32
CA PHE A 161 -20.45 -5.52 -0.35
C PHE A 161 -19.06 -6.12 -0.53
N VAL A 162 -18.96 -7.37 -1.00
CA VAL A 162 -17.68 -7.95 -1.44
C VAL A 162 -17.11 -7.13 -2.61
N ALA A 163 -17.90 -6.89 -3.65
CA ALA A 163 -17.46 -6.13 -4.81
C ALA A 163 -17.02 -4.70 -4.43
N LEU A 164 -17.82 -4.00 -3.63
CA LEU A 164 -17.49 -2.65 -3.14
C LEU A 164 -16.20 -2.65 -2.32
N GLY A 165 -16.04 -3.60 -1.39
CA GLY A 165 -14.83 -3.76 -0.57
C GLY A 165 -13.58 -3.96 -1.43
N CYS A 166 -13.65 -4.86 -2.42
CA CYS A 166 -12.55 -5.11 -3.35
C CYS A 166 -12.24 -3.87 -4.21
N ILE A 167 -13.25 -3.15 -4.70
CA ILE A 167 -13.05 -1.94 -5.52
C ILE A 167 -12.33 -0.86 -4.71
N VAL A 168 -12.81 -0.52 -3.51
CA VAL A 168 -12.18 0.54 -2.71
C VAL A 168 -10.76 0.19 -2.29
N ALA A 169 -10.51 -1.08 -1.94
CA ALA A 169 -9.16 -1.56 -1.63
C ALA A 169 -8.24 -1.51 -2.86
N GLY A 170 -8.75 -1.93 -4.02
CA GLY A 170 -8.02 -1.93 -5.28
C GLY A 170 -7.64 -0.53 -5.75
N VAL A 171 -8.58 0.42 -5.71
CA VAL A 171 -8.33 1.83 -6.06
C VAL A 171 -7.30 2.46 -5.10
N GLY A 172 -7.44 2.23 -3.79
CA GLY A 172 -6.49 2.74 -2.81
C GLY A 172 -5.07 2.19 -3.03
N GLY A 173 -4.95 0.87 -3.26
CA GLY A 173 -3.68 0.22 -3.57
C GLY A 173 -3.07 0.71 -4.90
N PHE A 174 -3.90 0.95 -5.91
CA PHE A 174 -3.44 1.44 -7.21
C PHE A 174 -2.84 2.85 -7.12
N ILE A 175 -3.47 3.76 -6.36
CA ILE A 175 -2.91 5.11 -6.13
C ILE A 175 -1.56 5.01 -5.42
N MET A 176 -1.48 4.24 -4.32
CA MET A 176 -0.22 4.05 -3.59
C MET A 176 0.88 3.45 -4.49
N PHE A 177 0.52 2.52 -5.37
CA PHE A 177 1.45 1.90 -6.31
C PHE A 177 1.99 2.91 -7.34
N LEU A 178 1.13 3.72 -7.95
CA LEU A 178 1.56 4.72 -8.94
C LEU A 178 2.48 5.77 -8.32
N GLU A 179 2.09 6.36 -7.18
CA GLU A 179 2.93 7.35 -6.50
C GLU A 179 4.24 6.71 -6.01
N GLY A 180 4.17 5.51 -5.43
CA GLY A 180 5.36 4.79 -4.97
C GLY A 180 6.31 4.43 -6.12
N LYS A 181 5.78 4.09 -7.29
CA LYS A 181 6.58 3.84 -8.51
C LYS A 181 7.27 5.13 -8.97
N THR A 182 6.57 6.25 -8.98
CA THR A 182 7.16 7.55 -9.33
C THR A 182 8.25 7.96 -8.35
N VAL A 183 8.00 7.85 -7.05
CA VAL A 183 8.97 8.18 -6.00
C VAL A 183 10.23 7.32 -6.14
N LYS A 184 10.07 6.00 -6.24
CA LYS A 184 11.19 5.06 -6.39
C LYS A 184 11.94 5.22 -7.71
N GLY A 185 11.25 5.61 -8.77
CA GLY A 185 11.87 5.90 -10.07
C GLY A 185 12.75 7.16 -10.04
N ILE A 186 12.42 8.15 -9.21
CA ILE A 186 13.16 9.41 -9.10
C ILE A 186 14.25 9.33 -8.04
N GLU A 187 13.94 8.87 -6.83
CA GLU A 187 14.89 8.84 -5.70
C GLU A 187 15.83 7.63 -5.75
N GLY A 188 15.50 6.62 -6.55
CA GLY A 188 16.20 5.34 -6.57
C GLY A 188 15.74 4.40 -5.47
N VAL A 189 16.12 3.13 -5.60
CA VAL A 189 15.85 2.09 -4.61
C VAL A 189 17.19 1.60 -4.07
N PRO A 190 17.40 1.59 -2.74
CA PRO A 190 18.61 1.01 -2.16
C PRO A 190 18.71 -0.46 -2.51
N VAL A 191 19.86 -0.82 -3.08
CA VAL A 191 20.22 -2.20 -3.39
C VAL A 191 20.73 -2.83 -2.09
N SER A 192 20.21 -4.00 -1.74
CA SER A 192 20.65 -4.72 -0.55
C SER A 192 22.14 -5.04 -0.66
N GLN A 193 22.86 -5.13 0.46
CA GLN A 193 24.28 -5.50 0.46
C GLN A 193 24.53 -6.86 -0.21
N MET A 194 23.63 -7.83 0.04
CA MET A 194 23.67 -9.14 -0.60
C MET A 194 23.44 -9.05 -2.13
N ASP A 195 22.58 -8.13 -2.57
CA ASP A 195 22.37 -7.88 -4.01
C ASP A 195 23.60 -7.21 -4.64
N MET A 196 24.28 -6.32 -3.90
CA MET A 196 25.54 -5.73 -4.36
C MET A 196 26.66 -6.78 -4.48
N GLU A 197 26.78 -7.68 -3.51
CA GLU A 197 27.73 -8.80 -3.55
C GLU A 197 27.44 -9.73 -4.73
N ARG A 198 26.16 -10.02 -4.97
CA ARG A 198 25.73 -10.81 -6.13
C ARG A 198 26.04 -10.10 -7.44
N LEU A 199 25.76 -8.80 -7.55
CA LEU A 199 26.12 -7.99 -8.73
C LEU A 199 27.64 -7.95 -8.94
N ALA A 200 28.44 -7.93 -7.88
CA ALA A 200 29.88 -8.02 -7.96
C ALA A 200 30.34 -9.38 -8.49
N SER A 201 29.81 -10.47 -7.95
CA SER A 201 30.12 -11.83 -8.41
C SER A 201 29.68 -12.07 -9.87
N ASP A 202 28.49 -11.60 -10.25
CA ASP A 202 27.99 -11.68 -11.62
C ASP A 202 28.89 -10.87 -12.58
N ARG A 203 29.39 -9.71 -12.14
CA ARG A 203 30.32 -8.87 -12.91
C ARG A 203 31.69 -9.55 -13.08
N GLU A 204 32.19 -10.25 -12.05
CA GLU A 204 33.38 -11.10 -12.15
C GLU A 204 33.19 -12.25 -13.14
N GLN A 205 31.98 -12.80 -13.23
CA GLN A 205 31.59 -13.82 -14.22
C GLN A 205 31.30 -13.24 -15.62
N GLY A 206 31.47 -11.92 -15.82
CA GLY A 206 31.22 -11.24 -17.09
C GLY A 206 29.74 -11.01 -17.41
N ILE A 207 28.84 -11.22 -16.45
CA ILE A 207 27.40 -11.00 -16.59
C ILE A 207 27.09 -9.55 -16.18
N TRP A 208 26.62 -8.77 -17.14
CA TRP A 208 26.27 -7.37 -16.94
C TRP A 208 24.76 -7.20 -16.81
N HIS A 209 24.32 -6.68 -15.66
CA HIS A 209 22.93 -6.30 -15.43
C HIS A 209 22.76 -4.82 -15.72
N PHE A 210 22.07 -4.49 -16.80
CA PHE A 210 21.68 -3.12 -17.10
C PHE A 210 20.39 -2.79 -16.36
N ASN A 211 20.35 -1.64 -15.68
CA ASN A 211 19.19 -1.20 -14.90
C ASN A 211 18.08 -0.60 -15.78
N ASN A 212 17.82 -1.22 -16.94
CA ASN A 212 16.72 -0.83 -17.81
C ASN A 212 15.55 -1.79 -17.59
N ILE A 213 14.42 -1.23 -17.16
CA ILE A 213 13.13 -1.96 -17.06
C ILE A 213 12.72 -2.60 -18.40
N HIS A 214 13.31 -2.15 -19.52
CA HIS A 214 13.03 -2.61 -20.88
C HIS A 214 14.03 -3.63 -21.43
N ASP A 215 15.09 -3.99 -20.70
CA ASP A 215 16.07 -4.94 -21.22
C ASP A 215 15.53 -6.37 -21.21
N LYS A 216 15.62 -7.04 -22.36
CA LYS A 216 15.28 -8.46 -22.50
C LYS A 216 16.36 -9.27 -21.80
N LYS A 217 15.96 -10.27 -21.02
CA LYS A 217 16.91 -11.25 -20.45
C LYS A 217 17.78 -11.81 -21.57
N VAL A 218 19.10 -11.80 -21.35
CA VAL A 218 20.05 -12.49 -22.23
C VAL A 218 19.67 -13.97 -22.20
N GLU A 219 19.31 -14.54 -23.35
CA GLU A 219 19.09 -15.99 -23.47
C GLU A 219 20.39 -16.71 -23.11
N GLU A 220 20.33 -17.71 -22.23
CA GLU A 220 21.44 -18.63 -21.91
C GLU A 220 21.84 -19.47 -23.15
N LYS A 221 22.41 -18.85 -24.17
CA LYS A 221 23.06 -19.54 -25.28
C LYS A 221 24.55 -19.59 -24.99
N GLY A 222 25.01 -20.71 -24.42
CA GLY A 222 26.46 -20.96 -24.38
C GLY A 222 27.00 -22.12 -23.53
N ARG A 223 26.20 -22.84 -22.73
CA ARG A 223 26.75 -23.90 -21.85
C ARG A 223 26.71 -25.33 -22.43
N LYS A 224 26.55 -25.50 -23.74
CA LYS A 224 26.53 -26.82 -24.41
C LYS A 224 27.48 -26.91 -25.61
N GLY A 225 28.72 -26.47 -25.44
CA GLY A 225 29.72 -26.53 -26.51
C GLY A 225 31.15 -26.50 -25.99
N ALA A 226 31.47 -27.37 -25.03
CA ALA A 226 32.84 -27.73 -24.67
C ALA A 226 32.81 -29.05 -23.87
N GLU A 227 32.50 -30.15 -24.57
CA GLU A 227 32.99 -31.50 -24.24
C GLU A 227 33.76 -32.02 -25.45
#